data_AF-A0A1E3X608-F1
#
_entry.id   AF-A0A1E3X608-F1
#
_cell.length_a   1.000
_cell.length_b   1.000
_cell.length_c   1.000
_cell.angle_alpha   90.00
_cell.angle_beta   90.00
_cell.angle_gamma   90.00
#
_symmetry.space_group_name_H-M   'P 1'
#
loop_
_entity.id
_entity.type
_entity.pdbx_description
1 polymer ?
#
loop_
_entity_poly.entity_id
_entity_poly.type
_entity_poly.pdbx_seq_one_letter_code
_entity_poly.pdbx_strand_id
1 'polypeptide(L)'
;MKKFKMQYLFLILTIIFALISGNGCGKKEKASEAIVLNDILQLQQAQINSFDPPDAYHAGHIQVVKQIFNTLTDIDLKGRTLCSNLFSE
;
A
#
# COMPACT_ATOMS: atom_id res chain seq x y z
N MET A 1 -44.77 -0.10 47.69
CA MET A 1 -43.28 -0.23 47.70
C MET A 1 -42.67 -1.18 46.66
N LYS A 2 -43.40 -1.94 45.83
CA LYS A 2 -42.79 -2.82 44.80
C LYS A 2 -42.37 -2.10 43.50
N LYS A 3 -43.04 -1.01 43.12
CA LYS A 3 -42.75 -0.27 41.87
C LYS A 3 -41.38 0.43 41.85
N PHE A 4 -40.98 1.02 42.98
CA PHE A 4 -39.65 1.66 43.12
C PHE A 4 -38.49 0.66 42.99
N LYS A 5 -38.68 -0.60 43.44
CA LYS A 5 -37.64 -1.64 43.37
C LYS A 5 -37.38 -2.11 41.93
N MET A 6 -38.42 -2.15 41.09
CA MET A 6 -38.29 -2.52 39.67
C MET A 6 -37.65 -1.40 38.83
N GLN A 7 -37.91 -0.14 39.16
CA GLN A 7 -37.27 1.01 38.49
C GLN A 7 -35.78 1.10 38.82
N TYR A 8 -35.41 0.84 40.08
CA TYR A 8 -33.99 0.84 40.50
C TYR A 8 -33.21 -0.31 39.85
N LEU A 9 -33.85 -1.49 39.71
CA LEU A 9 -33.25 -2.64 39.01
C LEU A 9 -32.96 -2.31 37.54
N PHE A 10 -33.89 -1.61 36.86
CA PHE A 10 -33.71 -1.19 35.47
C PHE A 10 -32.56 -0.18 35.34
N LEU A 11 -32.41 0.72 36.31
CA LEU A 11 -31.36 1.75 36.34
C LEU A 11 -29.97 1.16 36.57
N ILE A 12 -29.85 0.11 37.40
CA ILE A 12 -28.58 -0.59 37.61
C ILE A 12 -28.16 -1.33 36.33
N LEU A 13 -29.10 -1.98 35.64
CA LEU A 13 -28.83 -2.71 34.40
C LEU A 13 -28.29 -1.80 33.29
N THR A 14 -28.81 -0.58 33.15
CA THR A 14 -28.31 0.37 32.14
C THR A 14 -26.91 0.89 32.46
N ILE A 15 -26.59 1.11 33.73
CA ILE A 15 -25.24 1.53 34.15
C ILE A 15 -24.21 0.43 33.90
N ILE A 16 -24.54 -0.83 34.21
CA ILE A 16 -23.66 -1.98 33.95
C ILE A 16 -23.42 -2.14 32.44
N PHE A 17 -24.47 -2.01 31.62
CA PHE A 17 -24.33 -2.07 30.17
C PHE A 17 -23.42 -0.95 29.64
N ALA A 18 -23.58 0.28 30.12
CA ALA A 18 -22.71 1.40 29.76
C ALA A 18 -21.24 1.20 30.18
N LEU A 19 -20.99 0.59 31.34
CA LEU A 19 -19.63 0.25 31.80
C LEU A 19 -18.98 -0.85 30.95
N ILE A 20 -19.77 -1.84 30.50
CA ILE A 20 -19.28 -2.90 29.60
C ILE A 20 -19.01 -2.34 28.20
N SER A 21 -19.89 -1.48 27.67
CA SER A 21 -19.70 -0.82 26.38
C SER A 21 -18.56 0.22 26.41
N GLY A 22 -18.32 0.87 27.55
CA GLY A 22 -17.28 1.89 27.72
C GLY A 22 -15.85 1.33 27.82
N ASN A 23 -15.69 0.08 28.28
CA ASN A 23 -14.38 -0.58 28.37
C ASN A 23 -13.96 -1.33 27.09
N GLY A 24 -14.72 -1.19 26.00
CA GLY A 24 -14.36 -1.69 24.67
C GLY A 24 -13.34 -0.83 23.91
N CYS A 25 -12.69 0.15 24.55
CA CYS A 25 -11.64 0.96 23.93
C CYS A 25 -10.26 0.57 24.48
N GLY A 26 -9.92 -0.70 24.35
CA GLY A 26 -8.51 -1.11 24.33
C GLY A 26 -7.90 -0.53 23.07
N LYS A 27 -7.26 0.64 23.18
CA LYS A 27 -6.29 1.12 22.18
C LYS A 27 -5.20 0.07 22.10
N LYS A 28 -5.37 -0.91 21.22
CA LYS A 28 -4.23 -1.62 20.66
C LYS A 28 -3.52 -0.58 19.83
N GLU A 29 -2.43 -0.04 20.37
CA GLU A 29 -1.39 0.53 19.52
C GLU A 29 -1.15 -0.52 18.45
N LYS A 30 -1.61 -0.21 17.25
CA LYS A 30 -1.26 -1.00 16.09
C LYS A 30 0.25 -0.87 16.01
N ALA A 31 0.96 -1.91 16.44
CA ALA A 31 2.33 -2.12 16.01
C ALA A 31 2.34 -1.79 14.54
N SER A 32 3.24 -0.87 14.15
CA SER A 32 3.41 -0.43 12.78
C SER A 32 3.71 -1.68 11.95
N GLU A 33 2.65 -2.32 11.46
CA GLU A 33 2.71 -3.23 10.34
C GLU A 33 3.25 -2.35 9.23
N ALA A 34 4.51 -2.58 8.87
CA ALA A 34 5.07 -2.05 7.65
C ALA A 34 4.06 -2.40 6.56
N ILE A 35 3.36 -1.39 6.05
CA ILE A 35 2.50 -1.54 4.89
C ILE A 35 3.48 -1.81 3.76
N VAL A 36 3.80 -3.10 3.55
CA VAL A 36 4.45 -3.55 2.34
C VAL A 36 3.37 -3.46 1.27
N LEU A 37 3.22 -2.26 0.72
CA LEU A 37 2.43 -2.05 -0.47
C LEU A 37 3.12 -2.86 -1.56
N ASN A 38 2.53 -4.02 -1.90
CA ASN A 38 2.97 -4.78 -3.05
C ASN A 38 2.53 -3.99 -4.29
N ASP A 39 3.33 -3.00 -4.68
CA ASP A 39 3.19 -2.22 -5.91
C ASP A 39 3.54 -3.09 -7.11
N ILE A 40 2.77 -4.15 -7.32
CA ILE A 40 2.88 -5.04 -8.48
C ILE A 40 2.05 -4.42 -9.59
N LEU A 41 2.71 -3.75 -10.53
CA LEU A 41 2.09 -3.28 -11.75
C LEU A 41 1.96 -4.44 -12.76
N GLN A 42 0.75 -4.92 -12.98
CA GLN A 42 0.47 -5.87 -14.06
C GLN A 42 0.34 -5.14 -15.39
N LEU A 43 1.39 -5.19 -16.21
CA LEU A 43 1.35 -4.69 -17.58
C LEU A 43 0.67 -5.72 -18.49
N GLN A 44 -0.07 -5.25 -19.50
CA GLN A 44 -0.59 -6.11 -20.56
C GLN A 44 0.58 -6.89 -21.18
N GLN A 45 0.41 -8.19 -21.36
CA GLN A 45 1.50 -9.10 -21.73
C GLN A 45 2.05 -8.73 -23.11
N ALA A 46 3.23 -8.10 -23.14
CA ALA A 46 4.03 -8.01 -24.35
C ALA A 46 4.71 -9.37 -24.55
N GLN A 47 4.57 -9.95 -25.74
CA GLN A 47 5.39 -11.10 -26.10
C GLN A 47 6.84 -10.62 -26.22
N ILE A 48 7.69 -11.05 -25.29
CA ILE A 48 9.12 -10.72 -25.29
C ILE A 48 9.88 -11.94 -25.76
N ASN A 49 10.49 -11.83 -26.94
CA ASN A 49 11.23 -12.92 -27.56
C ASN A 49 12.74 -12.88 -27.21
N SER A 50 13.23 -11.76 -26.70
CA SER A 50 14.63 -11.52 -26.33
C SER A 50 14.69 -10.41 -25.27
N PHE A 51 15.73 -10.38 -24.42
CA PHE A 51 15.97 -9.24 -23.52
C PHE A 51 17.14 -8.37 -23.98
N ASP A 52 17.75 -8.69 -25.12
CA ASP A 52 18.86 -7.93 -25.66
C ASP A 52 18.35 -6.58 -26.17
N PRO A 53 18.97 -5.45 -25.78
CA PRO A 53 18.52 -4.12 -26.20
C PRO A 53 18.40 -3.92 -27.73
N PRO A 54 19.28 -4.49 -28.57
CA PRO A 54 19.14 -4.41 -30.03
C PRO A 54 17.84 -5.03 -30.57
N ASP A 55 17.27 -6.01 -29.87
CA ASP A 55 16.08 -6.74 -30.31
C ASP A 55 14.77 -6.03 -29.89
N ALA A 56 14.85 -4.93 -29.14
CA ALA A 56 13.71 -4.21 -28.59
C ALA A 56 13.06 -3.24 -29.58
N TYR A 57 12.22 -3.75 -30.48
CA TYR A 57 11.63 -2.93 -31.57
C TYR A 57 10.22 -2.37 -31.31
N HIS A 58 9.52 -2.83 -30.26
CA HIS A 58 8.17 -2.36 -29.94
C HIS A 58 8.07 -1.83 -28.50
N ALA A 59 7.13 -0.89 -28.29
CA ALA A 59 7.04 -0.08 -27.07
C ALA A 59 7.03 -0.90 -25.76
N GLY A 60 6.25 -1.99 -25.70
CA GLY A 60 6.20 -2.84 -24.51
C GLY A 60 7.51 -3.58 -24.21
N HIS A 61 8.27 -3.94 -25.24
CA HIS A 61 9.57 -4.61 -25.08
C HIS A 61 10.65 -3.62 -24.67
N ILE A 62 10.65 -2.41 -25.24
CA ILE A 62 11.50 -1.30 -24.81
C ILE A 62 11.28 -0.97 -23.34
N GLN A 63 10.02 -0.94 -22.87
CA GLN A 63 9.71 -0.68 -21.45
C GLN A 63 10.35 -1.71 -20.52
N VAL A 64 10.26 -2.99 -20.85
CA VAL A 64 10.84 -4.06 -20.02
C VAL A 64 12.36 -4.04 -20.07
N VAL A 65 12.96 -3.89 -21.25
CA VAL A 65 14.42 -3.79 -21.39
C VAL A 65 14.97 -2.59 -20.62
N LYS A 66 14.29 -1.43 -20.68
CA LYS A 66 14.68 -0.22 -19.94
C LYS A 66 14.65 -0.41 -18.41
N GLN A 67 13.80 -1.29 -17.88
CA GLN A 67 13.79 -1.60 -16.44
C GLN A 67 14.99 -2.44 -15.99
N ILE A 68 15.62 -3.17 -16.93
CA ILE A 68 16.70 -4.12 -16.64
C ILE A 68 18.08 -3.49 -16.87
N PHE A 69 18.20 -2.58 -17.84
CA PHE A 69 19.48 -2.00 -18.24
C PHE A 69 19.59 -0.52 -17.88
N ASN A 70 20.73 -0.14 -17.28
CA ASN A 70 21.09 1.25 -17.09
C ASN A 70 21.76 1.81 -18.35
N THR A 71 21.35 3.01 -18.76
CA THR A 71 21.94 3.78 -19.86
C THR A 71 22.65 5.01 -19.34
N LEU A 72 23.55 5.60 -20.14
CA LEU A 72 24.26 6.85 -19.79
C LEU A 72 23.31 8.02 -19.51
N THR A 73 22.15 8.01 -20.16
CA THR A 73 21.11 9.02 -20.01
C THR A 73 19.75 8.35 -19.88
N ASP A 74 18.90 8.90 -19.01
CA ASP A 74 17.49 8.54 -18.93
C ASP A 74 16.63 9.69 -19.47
N ILE A 75 15.32 9.48 -19.62
CA ILE A 75 14.34 10.48 -20.08
C ILE A 75 13.22 10.57 -19.03
N ASP A 76 12.97 11.79 -18.54
CA ASP A 76 11.89 12.05 -17.58
C ASP A 76 10.49 12.04 -18.24
N LEU A 77 9.43 12.12 -17.42
CA LEU A 77 8.04 12.13 -17.90
C LEU A 77 7.70 13.34 -18.80
N LYS A 78 8.56 14.37 -18.83
CA LYS A 78 8.42 15.55 -19.69
C LYS A 78 9.28 15.46 -20.96
N GLY A 79 9.94 14.32 -21.19
CA GLY A 79 10.80 14.10 -22.34
C GLY A 79 12.21 14.72 -22.22
N ARG A 80 12.62 15.14 -21.02
CA ARG A 80 13.95 15.74 -20.80
C ARG A 80 14.97 14.67 -20.46
N THR A 81 16.18 14.82 -20.99
CA THR A 81 17.29 13.94 -20.65
C THR A 81 17.77 14.17 -19.21
N LEU A 82 17.93 13.08 -18.48
CA LEU A 82 18.53 13.02 -17.16
C LEU A 82 19.90 12.34 -17.30
N CYS A 83 20.92 12.88 -16.66
CA CYS A 83 22.20 12.17 -16.56
C CYS A 83 22.00 10.99 -15.62
N SER A 84 22.42 9.80 -16.05
CA SER A 84 22.43 8.62 -15.20
C SER A 84 23.68 8.67 -14.30
N ASN A 85 23.52 8.49 -12.99
CA ASN A 85 24.60 8.53 -12.01
C ASN A 85 25.50 7.26 -12.05
N LEU A 86 25.81 6.76 -13.25
CA LEU A 86 26.61 5.55 -13.47
C LEU A 86 28.09 5.69 -13.08
N PHE A 87 28.54 6.87 -12.66
CA PHE A 87 29.94 7.16 -12.34
C PHE A 87 30.16 7.83 -10.98
N SER A 88 29.18 7.77 -10.07
CA SER A 88 29.41 8.17 -8.67
C SER A 88 29.95 6.97 -7.87
N GLU A 89 31.23 6.66 -8.07
CA GLU A 89 32.08 6.01 -7.06
C GLU A 89 33.05 7.04 -6.48
#